data_AF-A0A382ZQA0-F1
#
_entry.id   AF-A0A382ZQA0-F1
#
_cell.length_a   1.000
_cell.length_b   1.000
_cell.length_c   1.000
_cell.angle_alpha   90.00
_cell.angle_beta   90.00
_cell.angle_gamma   90.00
#
_symmetry.space_group_name_H-M   'P 1'
#
loop_
_entity.id
_entity.type
_entity.pdbx_description
1 polymer ?
#
loop_
_entity_poly.entity_id
_entity_poly.type
_entity_poly.pdbx_seq_one_letter_code
_entity_poly.pdbx_strand_id
1 'polypeptide(L)'
;METETKQILTSDGVPLEQSLKKAERKNKIKAFLLVAPLLLFLLITYISPIAEMFTRSVDDKMVTNMLPKTFKAMENWDGQELPPEEVFAGFLFDYTTLIKAKTQGKLDQRLNKEKNGFNSILKKLKRKIMQQKLHTKSMKKFEEGNYKEQIISVHKRFGDVANWRAIKRTAPPYSMGKYLKAVDMVKDENGNIVKVEESRRIYVQLWLRTLEVAFFVTLLCFLMGYPIAHLLAT
;
A
#
# COMPACT_ATOMS: atom_id res chain seq x y z
N MET A 1 -69.26 4.71 -5.51
CA MET A 1 -69.32 3.69 -4.44
C MET A 1 -67.94 3.61 -3.84
N GLU A 2 -67.74 4.30 -2.72
CA GLU A 2 -66.48 4.29 -1.98
C GLU A 2 -66.37 2.94 -1.26
N THR A 3 -65.40 2.13 -1.65
CA THR A 3 -65.00 0.94 -0.89
C THR A 3 -64.37 1.42 0.42
N GLU A 4 -65.19 1.58 1.46
CA GLU A 4 -64.72 1.68 2.83
C GLU A 4 -63.97 0.39 3.16
N THR A 5 -62.64 0.42 3.08
CA THR A 5 -61.78 -0.60 3.68
C THR A 5 -61.99 -0.56 5.19
N LYS A 6 -62.96 -1.35 5.65
CA LYS A 6 -63.31 -1.52 7.06
C LYS A 6 -62.04 -1.92 7.81
N GLN A 7 -61.45 -0.97 8.54
CA GLN A 7 -60.20 -1.19 9.25
C GLN A 7 -60.41 -2.33 10.25
N ILE A 8 -59.69 -3.44 10.05
CA ILE A 8 -59.72 -4.57 10.98
C ILE A 8 -58.91 -4.14 12.20
N LEU A 9 -59.60 -4.01 13.34
CA LEU A 9 -59.01 -3.59 14.62
C LEU A 9 -58.61 -4.83 15.41
N THR A 10 -57.51 -4.74 16.16
CA THR A 10 -57.18 -5.72 17.20
C THR A 10 -58.12 -5.59 18.40
N SER A 11 -58.09 -6.57 19.31
CA SER A 11 -58.89 -6.62 20.55
C SER A 11 -58.80 -5.37 21.42
N ASP A 12 -57.75 -4.55 21.23
CA ASP A 12 -57.47 -3.31 21.97
C ASP A 12 -57.83 -2.02 21.18
N GLY A 13 -58.52 -2.14 20.03
CA GLY A 13 -58.99 -1.00 19.24
C GLY A 13 -57.94 -0.34 18.33
N VAL A 14 -56.79 -0.98 18.11
CA VAL A 14 -55.69 -0.46 17.27
C VAL A 14 -55.76 -1.11 15.88
N PRO A 15 -55.45 -0.40 14.78
CA PRO A 15 -55.45 -1.00 13.44
C PRO A 15 -54.48 -2.20 13.36
N LEU A 16 -54.96 -3.35 12.89
CA LEU A 16 -54.23 -4.62 12.83
C LEU A 16 -52.88 -4.51 12.09
N GLU A 17 -52.84 -3.68 11.04
CA GLU A 17 -51.64 -3.42 10.26
C GLU A 17 -50.53 -2.76 11.10
N GLN A 18 -50.89 -1.87 12.03
CA GLN A 18 -49.92 -1.20 12.91
C GLN A 18 -49.38 -2.17 13.97
N SER A 19 -50.23 -3.03 14.53
CA SER A 19 -49.79 -4.07 15.47
C SER A 19 -48.91 -5.13 14.80
N LEU A 20 -49.25 -5.53 13.56
CA LEU A 20 -48.45 -6.48 12.77
C LEU A 20 -47.08 -5.90 12.43
N LYS A 21 -46.99 -4.66 11.92
CA LYS A 21 -45.69 -4.00 11.66
C LYS A 21 -44.83 -3.87 12.92
N LYS A 22 -45.45 -3.61 14.09
CA LYS A 22 -44.74 -3.54 15.38
C LYS A 22 -44.20 -4.91 15.81
N ALA A 23 -45.01 -5.95 15.67
CA ALA A 23 -44.60 -7.33 15.95
C ALA A 23 -43.52 -7.83 14.98
N GLU A 24 -43.66 -7.54 13.68
CA GLU A 24 -42.66 -7.85 12.65
C GLU A 24 -41.32 -7.15 12.92
N ARG A 25 -41.31 -5.87 13.28
CA ARG A 25 -40.07 -5.15 13.63
C ARG A 25 -39.36 -5.81 14.81
N LYS A 26 -40.10 -6.17 15.87
CA LYS A 26 -39.54 -6.89 17.02
C LYS A 26 -38.96 -8.25 16.62
N ASN A 27 -39.67 -9.01 15.78
CA ASN A 27 -39.19 -10.30 15.29
C ASN A 27 -37.96 -10.15 14.38
N LYS A 28 -37.91 -9.15 13.49
CA LYS A 28 -36.73 -8.85 12.65
C LYS A 28 -35.53 -8.44 13.48
N ILE A 29 -35.71 -7.58 14.50
CA ILE A 29 -34.63 -7.18 15.42
C ILE A 29 -34.15 -8.39 16.23
N LYS A 30 -35.06 -9.24 16.72
CA LYS A 30 -34.69 -10.46 17.45
C LYS A 30 -33.92 -11.45 16.57
N ALA A 31 -34.37 -11.67 15.33
CA ALA A 31 -33.68 -12.50 14.36
C ALA A 31 -32.30 -11.92 14.01
N PHE A 32 -32.20 -10.61 13.79
CA PHE A 32 -30.93 -9.94 13.55
C PHE A 32 -29.99 -10.05 14.76
N LEU A 33 -30.48 -9.84 15.99
CA LEU A 33 -29.69 -9.99 17.21
C LEU A 33 -29.20 -11.43 17.43
N LEU A 34 -29.94 -12.43 16.96
CA LEU A 34 -29.50 -13.83 16.99
C LEU A 34 -28.31 -14.08 16.06
N VAL A 35 -28.30 -13.43 14.89
CA VAL A 35 -27.24 -13.56 13.86
C VAL A 35 -26.10 -12.55 14.07
N ALA A 36 -26.35 -11.45 14.78
CA ALA A 36 -25.42 -10.36 14.99
C ALA A 36 -24.07 -10.80 15.58
N PRO A 37 -23.97 -11.71 16.57
CA PRO A 37 -22.69 -12.17 17.10
C PRO A 37 -21.81 -12.83 16.03
N LEU A 38 -22.42 -13.68 15.19
CA LEU A 38 -21.72 -14.34 14.10
C LEU A 38 -21.31 -13.35 13.01
N LEU A 39 -22.20 -12.42 12.66
CA LEU A 39 -21.92 -11.37 11.69
C LEU A 39 -20.77 -10.46 12.17
N LEU A 40 -20.80 -10.04 13.43
CA LEU A 40 -19.78 -9.18 14.04
C LEU A 40 -18.43 -9.92 14.10
N PHE A 41 -18.44 -11.22 14.42
CA PHE A 41 -17.26 -12.07 14.32
C PHE A 41 -16.66 -12.05 12.90
N LEU A 42 -17.49 -12.20 11.85
CA LEU A 42 -17.02 -12.12 10.46
C LEU A 42 -16.48 -10.72 10.10
N LEU A 43 -17.15 -9.65 10.54
CA LEU A 43 -16.68 -8.28 10.31
C LEU A 43 -15.28 -8.06 10.92
N ILE A 44 -15.07 -8.52 12.16
CA ILE A 44 -13.79 -8.35 12.84
C ILE A 44 -12.72 -9.24 12.23
N THR A 45 -13.02 -10.52 11.97
CA THR A 45 -11.99 -11.48 11.53
C THR A 45 -11.64 -11.37 10.06
N TYR A 46 -12.57 -11.00 9.19
CA TYR A 46 -12.34 -10.88 7.76
C TYR A 46 -12.23 -9.43 7.30
N ILE A 47 -13.21 -8.57 7.63
CA ILE A 47 -13.24 -7.21 7.09
C ILE A 47 -12.17 -6.32 7.74
N SER A 48 -11.88 -6.46 9.03
CA SER A 48 -10.83 -5.66 9.68
C SER A 48 -9.44 -5.91 9.07
N PRO A 49 -8.94 -7.15 8.92
CA PRO A 49 -7.66 -7.39 8.24
C PRO A 49 -7.65 -6.93 6.78
N ILE A 50 -8.77 -7.05 6.06
CA ILE A 50 -8.88 -6.55 4.69
C ILE A 50 -8.74 -5.03 4.65
N ALA A 51 -9.44 -4.31 5.54
CA ALA A 51 -9.33 -2.86 5.65
C ALA A 51 -7.91 -2.43 6.05
N GLU A 52 -7.27 -3.15 6.96
CA GLU A 52 -5.86 -2.93 7.30
C GLU A 52 -4.94 -3.13 6.08
N MET A 53 -5.15 -4.18 5.30
CA MET A 53 -4.39 -4.41 4.07
C MET A 53 -4.61 -3.31 3.02
N PHE A 54 -5.83 -2.78 2.90
CA PHE A 54 -6.12 -1.64 2.02
C PHE A 54 -5.38 -0.39 2.46
N THR A 55 -5.36 -0.05 3.75
CA THR A 55 -4.60 1.11 4.23
C THR A 55 -3.09 0.95 4.01
N ARG A 56 -2.53 -0.24 4.24
CA ARG A 56 -1.13 -0.59 3.92
C ARG A 56 -0.79 -0.47 2.43
N SER A 57 -1.78 -0.59 1.54
CA SER A 57 -1.56 -0.43 0.09
C SER A 57 -1.25 1.02 -0.28
N VAL A 58 -1.77 2.00 0.46
CA VAL A 58 -1.51 3.43 0.22
C VAL A 58 -0.38 3.97 1.10
N ASP A 59 -0.18 3.37 2.28
CA ASP A 59 0.86 3.77 3.23
C ASP A 59 2.27 3.38 2.73
N ASP A 60 3.14 4.39 2.61
CA ASP A 60 4.56 4.26 2.31
C ASP A 60 5.45 4.95 3.38
N LYS A 61 4.88 5.27 4.56
CA LYS A 61 5.56 5.95 5.69
C LYS A 61 6.82 5.24 6.18
N MET A 62 6.93 3.95 5.90
CA MET A 62 8.09 3.14 6.28
C MET A 62 9.41 3.78 5.85
N VAL A 63 9.51 4.30 4.62
CA VAL A 63 10.76 4.91 4.14
C VAL A 63 10.95 6.27 4.79
N THR A 64 9.89 7.07 4.89
CA THR A 64 9.89 8.38 5.55
C THR A 64 10.38 8.30 7.00
N ASN A 65 9.93 7.28 7.74
CA ASN A 65 10.35 7.03 9.12
C ASN A 65 11.78 6.49 9.23
N MET A 66 12.30 5.84 8.18
CA MET A 66 13.67 5.33 8.15
C MET A 66 14.70 6.40 7.76
N LEU A 67 14.29 7.45 7.04
CA LEU A 67 15.16 8.52 6.54
C LEU A 67 14.66 9.93 6.93
N PRO A 68 14.38 10.21 8.22
CA PRO A 68 13.74 11.46 8.63
C PRO A 68 14.60 12.70 8.40
N LYS A 69 15.92 12.62 8.65
CA LYS A 69 16.82 13.78 8.41
C LYS A 69 17.07 13.99 6.93
N THR A 70 17.18 12.90 6.19
CA THR A 70 17.34 12.93 4.73
C THR A 70 16.17 13.66 4.08
N PHE A 71 14.94 13.29 4.42
CA PHE A 71 13.77 13.90 3.77
C PHE A 71 13.53 15.33 4.21
N LYS A 72 13.81 15.66 5.47
CA LYS A 72 13.80 17.06 5.93
C LYS A 72 14.77 17.93 5.13
N ALA A 73 15.98 17.45 4.86
CA ALA A 73 16.96 18.16 4.03
C ALA A 73 16.57 18.20 2.53
N MET A 74 15.81 17.21 2.05
CA MET A 74 15.34 17.16 0.66
C MET A 74 14.15 18.07 0.35
N GLU A 75 13.48 18.64 1.36
CA GLU A 75 12.33 19.55 1.15
C GLU A 75 12.72 20.76 0.28
N ASN A 76 13.93 21.28 0.47
CA ASN A 76 14.45 22.45 -0.24
C ASN A 76 15.15 22.11 -1.57
N TRP A 77 15.29 20.83 -1.92
CA TRP A 77 16.00 20.41 -3.13
C TRP A 77 15.04 20.30 -4.32
N ASP A 78 15.36 20.95 -5.44
CA ASP A 78 14.52 21.01 -6.64
C ASP A 78 14.51 19.71 -7.48
N GLY A 79 15.51 18.85 -7.33
CA GLY A 79 15.65 17.63 -8.11
C GLY A 79 16.41 17.78 -9.43
N GLN A 80 16.88 18.97 -9.80
CA GLN A 80 17.54 19.18 -11.10
C GLN A 80 19.01 18.77 -11.06
N GLU A 81 19.74 19.27 -10.07
CA GLU A 81 21.16 18.99 -9.86
C GLU A 81 21.39 18.02 -8.69
N LEU A 82 22.66 17.70 -8.41
CA LEU A 82 23.00 16.93 -7.22
C LEU A 82 22.51 17.64 -5.95
N PRO A 83 21.94 16.91 -4.98
CA PRO A 83 21.40 17.53 -3.79
C PRO A 83 22.49 18.23 -2.97
N PRO A 84 22.09 19.18 -2.11
CA PRO A 84 23.02 19.89 -1.25
C PRO A 84 23.66 18.93 -0.23
N GLU A 85 24.80 19.37 0.31
CA GLU A 85 25.60 18.65 1.30
C GLU A 85 24.76 18.12 2.48
N GLU A 86 23.77 18.89 2.91
CA GLU A 86 22.85 18.54 4.01
C GLU A 86 22.08 17.24 3.76
N VAL A 87 21.69 16.97 2.51
CA VAL A 87 20.98 15.74 2.13
C VAL A 87 21.91 14.53 2.23
N PHE A 88 23.17 14.68 1.81
CA PHE A 88 24.18 13.64 1.93
C PHE A 88 24.50 13.35 3.41
N ALA A 89 24.62 14.39 4.23
CA ALA A 89 24.84 14.28 5.67
C ALA A 89 23.65 13.59 6.37
N GLY A 90 22.43 14.02 6.06
CA GLY A 90 21.19 13.42 6.58
C GLY A 90 21.07 11.95 6.21
N PHE A 91 21.33 11.62 4.94
CA PHE A 91 21.32 10.24 4.45
C PHE A 91 22.34 9.37 5.16
N LEU A 92 23.57 9.85 5.33
CA LEU A 92 24.61 9.10 6.04
C LEU A 92 24.24 8.86 7.50
N PHE A 93 23.70 9.87 8.18
CA PHE A 93 23.27 9.75 9.58
C PHE A 93 22.14 8.72 9.74
N ASP A 94 21.08 8.84 8.94
CA ASP A 94 19.93 7.95 9.00
C ASP A 94 20.34 6.52 8.64
N TYR A 95 21.08 6.35 7.54
CA TYR A 95 21.56 5.04 7.09
C TYR A 95 22.49 4.36 8.12
N THR A 96 23.37 5.13 8.76
CA THR A 96 24.23 4.62 9.85
C THR A 96 23.41 4.18 11.06
N THR A 97 22.34 4.90 11.38
CA THR A 97 21.41 4.55 12.46
C THR A 97 20.69 3.24 12.14
N LEU A 98 20.20 3.07 10.90
CA LEU A 98 19.59 1.82 10.44
C LEU A 98 20.57 0.63 10.46
N ILE A 99 21.84 0.85 10.11
CA ILE A 99 22.88 -0.19 10.20
C ILE A 99 23.08 -0.63 11.65
N LYS A 100 23.15 0.33 12.59
CA LYS A 100 23.29 0.02 14.03
C LYS A 100 22.10 -0.78 14.55
N ALA A 101 20.89 -0.42 14.12
CA ALA A 101 19.65 -1.13 14.46
C ALA A 101 19.43 -2.43 13.67
N LYS A 102 20.31 -2.77 12.71
CA LYS A 102 20.19 -3.92 11.79
C LYS A 102 18.92 -3.92 10.93
N THR A 103 18.28 -2.77 10.74
CA THR A 103 17.04 -2.62 9.97
C THR A 103 17.26 -2.12 8.54
N GLN A 104 18.49 -1.77 8.16
CA GLN A 104 18.82 -1.17 6.86
C GLN A 104 18.43 -2.04 5.65
N GLY A 105 18.38 -3.37 5.81
CA GLY A 105 18.06 -4.28 4.69
C GLY A 105 16.67 -4.05 4.11
N LYS A 106 15.71 -3.60 4.93
CA LYS A 106 14.36 -3.25 4.46
C LYS A 106 14.39 -2.01 3.56
N LEU A 107 15.19 -1.01 3.92
CA LEU A 107 15.41 0.19 3.10
C LEU A 107 16.13 -0.17 1.79
N ASP A 108 17.19 -0.98 1.86
CA ASP A 108 17.97 -1.41 0.68
C ASP A 108 17.05 -2.07 -0.37
N GLN A 109 16.19 -2.99 0.07
CA GLN A 109 15.22 -3.67 -0.80
C GLN A 109 14.19 -2.70 -1.40
N ARG A 110 13.66 -1.76 -0.59
CA ARG A 110 12.64 -0.81 -1.06
C ARG A 110 13.22 0.17 -2.10
N LEU A 111 14.43 0.67 -1.89
CA LEU A 111 15.13 1.52 -2.84
C LEU A 111 15.48 0.76 -4.13
N ASN A 112 15.91 -0.50 -4.02
CA ASN A 112 16.20 -1.32 -5.19
C ASN A 112 14.96 -1.64 -6.05
N LYS A 113 13.77 -1.74 -5.44
CA LYS A 113 12.50 -1.83 -6.16
C LYS A 113 12.13 -0.53 -6.88
N GLU A 114 12.61 0.60 -6.39
CA GLU A 114 12.36 1.91 -7.01
C GLU A 114 13.30 2.15 -8.19
N LYS A 115 14.60 1.82 -8.03
CA LYS A 115 15.58 1.85 -9.12
C LYS A 115 16.58 0.71 -8.97
N ASN A 116 16.81 0.00 -10.07
CA ASN A 116 17.72 -1.14 -10.08
C ASN A 116 19.16 -0.72 -9.75
N GLY A 117 19.84 -1.50 -8.89
CA GLY A 117 21.26 -1.33 -8.57
C GLY A 117 21.55 -0.65 -7.23
N PHE A 118 20.52 -0.15 -6.52
CA PHE A 118 20.66 0.39 -5.17
C PHE A 118 21.28 -0.61 -4.19
N ASN A 119 20.92 -1.90 -4.28
CA ASN A 119 21.48 -2.94 -3.40
C ASN A 119 23.02 -2.97 -3.44
N SER A 120 23.63 -2.82 -4.62
CA SER A 120 25.09 -2.84 -4.77
C SER A 120 25.74 -1.59 -4.17
N ILE A 121 25.15 -0.42 -4.45
CA ILE A 121 25.63 0.88 -4.00
C ILE A 121 25.58 0.97 -2.46
N LEU A 122 24.43 0.62 -1.87
CA LEU A 122 24.19 0.66 -0.44
C LEU A 122 25.01 -0.39 0.32
N LYS A 123 25.19 -1.59 -0.25
CA LYS A 123 26.08 -2.61 0.33
C LYS A 123 27.54 -2.12 0.43
N LYS A 124 28.05 -1.40 -0.58
CA LYS A 124 29.39 -0.79 -0.51
C LYS A 124 29.45 0.32 0.54
N LEU A 125 28.43 1.18 0.62
CA LEU A 125 28.33 2.23 1.64
C LEU A 125 28.32 1.64 3.05
N LYS A 126 27.46 0.64 3.31
CA LYS A 126 27.41 -0.10 4.57
C LYS A 126 28.76 -0.70 4.95
N ARG A 127 29.46 -1.33 3.99
CA ARG A 127 30.78 -1.91 4.23
C ARG A 127 31.79 -0.84 4.67
N LYS A 128 31.80 0.33 4.03
CA LYS A 128 32.70 1.44 4.42
C LYS A 128 32.36 1.98 5.82
N ILE A 129 31.07 2.17 6.12
CA ILE A 129 30.60 2.60 7.46
C ILE A 129 31.01 1.58 8.54
N MET A 130 30.86 0.28 8.28
CA MET A 130 31.28 -0.75 9.23
C MET A 130 32.80 -0.82 9.41
N GLN A 131 33.58 -0.67 8.33
CA GLN A 131 35.05 -0.64 8.40
C GLN A 131 35.57 0.53 9.24
N GLN A 132 34.94 1.70 9.12
CA GLN A 132 35.25 2.87 9.94
C GLN A 132 34.96 2.61 11.43
N LYS A 133 33.84 1.95 11.75
CA LYS A 133 33.47 1.66 13.15
C LYS A 133 34.44 0.67 13.82
N LEU A 134 35.04 -0.23 13.04
CA LEU A 134 35.86 -1.32 13.58
C LEU A 134 37.31 -0.90 13.90
N HIS A 135 37.70 0.37 13.67
CA HIS A 135 39.10 0.86 13.82
C HIS A 135 40.16 -0.03 13.14
N THR A 136 39.75 -0.93 12.24
CA THR A 136 40.58 -2.04 11.72
C THR A 136 41.36 -1.63 10.46
N LYS A 137 41.09 -0.45 9.91
CA LYS A 137 41.75 0.05 8.71
C LYS A 137 41.99 1.55 8.87
N SER A 138 43.16 2.02 8.46
CA SER A 138 43.64 3.41 8.44
C SER A 138 42.82 4.34 7.52
N MET A 139 41.50 4.25 7.56
CA MET A 139 40.59 5.12 6.82
C MET A 139 40.09 6.24 7.73
N LYS A 140 40.22 7.47 7.23
CA LYS A 140 39.67 8.67 7.85
C LYS A 140 38.17 8.48 8.14
N LYS A 141 37.76 8.88 9.35
CA LYS A 141 36.36 9.04 9.74
C LYS A 141 35.68 9.93 8.71
N PHE A 142 34.37 9.78 8.46
CA PHE A 142 33.68 10.78 7.64
C PHE A 142 33.90 12.16 8.29
N GLU A 143 34.63 13.05 7.59
CA GLU A 143 34.97 14.38 8.09
C GLU A 143 33.74 15.29 7.93
N GLU A 144 33.43 16.06 8.98
CA GLU A 144 32.31 17.00 9.00
C GLU A 144 32.53 18.09 7.93
N GLY A 145 31.56 18.23 7.01
CA GLY A 145 31.56 19.28 5.98
C GLY A 145 31.84 18.84 4.54
N ASN A 146 32.22 17.58 4.31
CA ASN A 146 32.42 17.05 2.95
C ASN A 146 31.90 15.61 2.74
N TYR A 147 30.69 15.35 3.23
CA TYR A 147 29.94 14.11 3.05
C TYR A 147 29.61 13.83 1.58
N LYS A 148 29.33 14.84 0.75
CA LYS A 148 29.02 14.64 -0.68
C LYS A 148 30.17 13.98 -1.42
N GLU A 149 31.38 14.52 -1.39
CA GLU A 149 32.52 13.91 -2.10
C GLU A 149 32.90 12.58 -1.48
N GLN A 150 32.83 12.47 -0.15
CA GLN A 150 33.17 11.23 0.54
C GLN A 150 32.20 10.09 0.22
N ILE A 151 30.91 10.36 0.03
CA ILE A 151 29.91 9.35 -0.38
C ILE A 151 30.06 9.01 -1.87
N ILE A 152 30.29 10.01 -2.72
CA ILE A 152 30.56 9.80 -4.15
C ILE A 152 31.82 8.96 -4.36
N SER A 153 32.86 9.15 -3.53
CA SER A 153 34.08 8.34 -3.56
C SER A 153 33.84 6.86 -3.25
N VAL A 154 32.80 6.53 -2.48
CA VAL A 154 32.43 5.13 -2.20
C VAL A 154 31.90 4.44 -3.45
N HIS A 155 31.06 5.16 -4.18
CA HIS A 155 30.49 4.68 -5.43
C HIS A 155 30.07 5.84 -6.33
N LYS A 156 30.59 5.86 -7.56
CA LYS A 156 30.28 6.86 -8.59
C LYS A 156 28.79 7.10 -8.84
N ARG A 157 27.92 6.13 -8.51
CA ARG A 157 26.47 6.21 -8.72
C ARG A 157 25.78 7.14 -7.71
N PHE A 158 26.41 7.46 -6.58
CA PHE A 158 25.91 8.55 -5.72
C PHE A 158 26.10 9.93 -6.37
N GLY A 159 26.92 10.04 -7.42
CA GLY A 159 27.03 11.25 -8.24
C GLY A 159 25.98 11.35 -9.34
N ASP A 160 25.06 10.38 -9.46
CA ASP A 160 23.96 10.41 -10.41
C ASP A 160 22.70 10.96 -9.73
N VAL A 161 22.22 12.10 -10.25
CA VAL A 161 21.03 12.82 -9.77
C VAL A 161 19.80 11.92 -9.78
N ALA A 162 19.66 11.04 -10.77
CA ALA A 162 18.50 10.18 -10.89
C ALA A 162 18.38 9.16 -9.73
N ASN A 163 19.48 8.84 -9.03
CA ASN A 163 19.40 8.04 -7.80
C ASN A 163 18.81 8.85 -6.64
N TRP A 164 19.20 10.12 -6.48
CA TRP A 164 18.62 11.00 -5.46
C TRP A 164 17.16 11.33 -5.74
N ARG A 165 16.77 11.50 -7.01
CA ARG A 165 15.35 11.62 -7.41
C ARG A 165 14.55 10.38 -7.03
N ALA A 166 15.12 9.19 -7.22
CA ALA A 166 14.47 7.94 -6.81
C ALA A 166 14.26 7.88 -5.29
N ILE A 167 15.24 8.33 -4.49
CA ILE A 167 15.08 8.45 -3.03
C ILE A 167 13.97 9.47 -2.70
N LYS A 168 13.99 10.67 -3.30
CA LYS A 168 12.95 11.70 -3.09
C LYS A 168 11.55 11.21 -3.45
N ARG A 169 11.41 10.37 -4.48
CA ARG A 169 10.12 9.76 -4.87
C ARG A 169 9.54 8.82 -3.81
N THR A 170 10.39 8.29 -2.93
CA THR A 170 9.96 7.48 -1.79
C THR A 170 9.64 8.30 -0.54
N ALA A 171 9.79 9.63 -0.58
CA ALA A 171 9.50 10.53 0.54
C ALA A 171 8.01 10.64 0.91
N PRO A 172 7.05 10.71 -0.04
CA PRO A 172 5.65 10.90 0.31
C PRO A 172 5.12 9.76 1.19
N PRO A 173 4.54 10.06 2.37
CA PRO A 173 4.05 9.04 3.30
C PRO A 173 2.85 8.26 2.73
N TYR A 174 2.17 8.83 1.74
CA TYR A 174 1.06 8.22 1.02
C TYR A 174 1.33 8.26 -0.47
N SER A 175 1.18 7.12 -1.15
CA SER A 175 1.45 7.02 -2.58
C SER A 175 0.43 6.17 -3.30
N MET A 176 -0.14 6.72 -4.38
CA MET A 176 -0.95 5.97 -5.34
C MET A 176 -0.09 5.15 -6.32
N GLY A 177 1.24 5.20 -6.19
CA GLY A 177 2.17 4.53 -7.11
C GLY A 177 1.99 3.01 -7.17
N LYS A 178 1.57 2.36 -6.08
CA LYS A 178 1.31 0.91 -6.08
C LYS A 178 0.14 0.54 -7.01
N TYR A 179 -0.91 1.37 -7.05
CA TYR A 179 -2.06 1.17 -7.92
C TYR A 179 -1.75 1.45 -9.38
N LEU A 180 -0.95 2.49 -9.67
CA LEU A 180 -0.48 2.74 -11.03
C LEU A 180 0.30 1.53 -11.57
N LYS A 181 1.19 0.95 -10.74
CA LYS A 181 1.94 -0.25 -11.11
C LYS A 181 1.01 -1.45 -11.38
N ALA A 182 -0.12 -1.56 -10.67
CA ALA A 182 -1.10 -2.63 -10.86
C ALA A 182 -1.81 -2.55 -12.23
N VAL A 183 -1.85 -1.37 -12.86
CA VAL A 183 -2.37 -1.17 -14.22
C VAL A 183 -1.26 -0.97 -15.25
N ASP A 184 -0.06 -1.48 -14.96
CA ASP A 184 1.13 -1.36 -15.82
C ASP A 184 1.52 0.09 -16.17
N MET A 185 1.29 1.04 -15.23
CA MET A 185 1.65 2.45 -15.34
C MET A 185 2.64 2.88 -14.25
N VAL A 186 3.47 3.88 -14.55
CA VAL A 186 4.42 4.49 -13.62
C VAL A 186 4.45 6.00 -13.79
N LYS A 187 4.79 6.73 -12.73
CA LYS A 187 5.10 8.16 -12.84
C LYS A 187 6.54 8.34 -13.28
N ASP A 188 6.73 9.07 -14.37
CA ASP A 188 8.04 9.43 -14.90
C ASP A 188 8.69 10.57 -14.10
N GLU A 189 9.93 10.93 -14.44
CA GLU A 189 10.71 12.01 -13.80
C GLU A 189 9.98 13.37 -13.81
N ASN A 190 9.13 13.61 -14.80
CA ASN A 190 8.33 14.83 -14.94
C ASN A 190 6.96 14.76 -14.23
N GLY A 191 6.67 13.68 -13.49
CA GLY A 191 5.38 13.47 -12.82
C GLY A 191 4.24 12.98 -13.73
N ASN A 192 4.50 12.85 -15.03
CA ASN A 192 3.56 12.31 -16.01
C ASN A 192 3.34 10.80 -15.81
N ILE A 193 2.10 10.33 -16.00
CA ILE A 193 1.77 8.91 -15.93
C ILE A 193 2.06 8.28 -17.29
N VAL A 194 3.08 7.43 -17.34
CA VAL A 194 3.50 6.72 -18.55
C VAL A 194 3.28 5.23 -18.39
N LYS A 195 3.08 4.53 -19.50
CA LYS A 195 3.01 3.06 -19.48
C LYS A 195 4.40 2.50 -19.17
N VAL A 196 4.45 1.44 -18.37
CA VAL A 196 5.68 0.69 -18.09
C VAL A 196 6.27 0.17 -19.40
N GLU A 197 7.57 -0.08 -19.46
CA GLU A 197 8.22 -0.70 -20.62
C GLU A 197 7.58 -2.04 -20.99
N GLU A 198 7.44 -2.36 -22.29
CA GLU A 198 6.68 -3.53 -22.77
C GLU A 198 7.13 -4.85 -22.14
N SER A 199 8.44 -5.03 -21.93
CA SER A 199 9.02 -6.21 -21.28
C SER A 199 8.58 -6.42 -19.82
N ARG A 200 8.01 -5.38 -19.19
CA ARG A 200 7.60 -5.37 -17.77
C ARG A 200 6.09 -5.20 -17.58
N ARG A 201 5.30 -5.05 -18.66
CA ARG A 201 3.83 -4.99 -18.60
C ARG A 201 3.28 -6.41 -18.47
N ILE A 202 2.79 -6.77 -17.31
CA ILE A 202 2.29 -8.13 -17.04
C ILE A 202 0.94 -8.09 -16.33
N TYR A 203 0.68 -7.07 -15.53
CA TYR A 203 -0.44 -7.08 -14.59
C TYR A 203 -1.79 -6.99 -15.31
N VAL A 204 -1.98 -6.05 -16.23
CA VAL A 204 -3.27 -5.86 -16.92
C VAL A 204 -3.67 -7.10 -17.69
N GLN A 205 -2.71 -7.69 -18.42
CA GLN A 205 -2.95 -8.91 -19.18
C GLN A 205 -3.33 -10.10 -18.29
N LEU A 206 -2.70 -10.23 -17.12
CA LEU A 206 -3.01 -11.29 -16.16
C LEU A 206 -4.41 -11.11 -15.55
N TRP A 207 -4.79 -9.88 -15.19
CA TRP A 207 -6.12 -9.57 -14.67
C TRP A 207 -7.22 -9.89 -15.67
N LEU A 208 -7.04 -9.51 -16.94
CA LEU A 208 -8.01 -9.78 -17.99
C LEU A 208 -8.22 -11.29 -18.19
N ARG A 209 -7.13 -12.08 -18.23
CA ARG A 209 -7.23 -13.55 -18.30
C ARG A 209 -7.96 -14.16 -17.11
N THR A 210 -7.70 -13.65 -15.90
CA THR A 210 -8.35 -14.15 -14.69
C THR A 210 -9.85 -13.81 -14.67
N LEU A 211 -10.21 -12.58 -15.06
CA LEU A 211 -11.60 -12.14 -15.16
C LEU A 211 -12.36 -12.92 -16.21
N GLU A 212 -11.74 -13.20 -17.36
CA GLU A 212 -12.30 -14.02 -18.42
C GLU A 212 -12.67 -15.42 -17.90
N VAL A 213 -11.73 -16.10 -17.24
CA VAL A 213 -11.99 -17.43 -16.65
C VAL A 213 -13.11 -17.37 -15.60
N ALA A 214 -13.06 -16.41 -14.68
CA ALA A 214 -14.08 -16.26 -13.64
C ALA A 214 -15.49 -16.01 -14.22
N PHE A 215 -15.57 -15.20 -15.28
CA PHE A 215 -16.82 -14.93 -15.98
C PHE A 215 -17.41 -16.19 -16.60
N PHE A 216 -16.61 -16.96 -17.34
CA PHE A 216 -17.08 -18.21 -17.97
C PHE A 216 -17.49 -19.26 -16.94
N VAL A 217 -16.71 -19.43 -15.86
CA VAL A 217 -17.06 -20.36 -14.78
C VAL A 217 -18.39 -19.96 -14.14
N THR A 218 -18.57 -18.68 -13.83
CA THR A 218 -19.83 -18.17 -13.26
C THR A 218 -21.01 -18.45 -14.18
N LEU A 219 -20.87 -18.16 -15.47
CA LEU A 219 -21.92 -18.41 -16.47
C LEU A 219 -22.30 -19.89 -16.55
N LEU A 220 -21.31 -20.78 -16.59
CA LEU A 220 -21.54 -22.23 -16.63
C LEU A 220 -22.18 -22.75 -15.34
N CYS A 221 -21.74 -22.27 -14.17
CA CYS A 221 -22.37 -22.61 -12.90
C CYS A 221 -23.84 -22.17 -12.84
N PHE A 222 -24.18 -20.99 -13.35
CA PHE A 222 -25.57 -20.57 -13.46
C PHE A 222 -26.37 -21.47 -14.40
N LEU A 223 -25.85 -21.77 -15.59
CA LEU A 223 -26.54 -22.60 -16.58
C LEU A 223 -26.81 -24.02 -16.08
N MET A 224 -25.87 -24.62 -15.34
CA MET A 224 -26.05 -25.98 -14.80
C MET A 224 -26.77 -26.01 -13.45
N GLY A 225 -26.47 -25.06 -12.57
CA GLY A 225 -26.97 -25.05 -11.19
C GLY A 225 -28.40 -24.53 -11.08
N TYR A 226 -28.78 -23.54 -11.89
CA TYR A 226 -30.12 -22.95 -11.83
C TYR A 226 -31.24 -23.96 -12.12
N PRO A 227 -31.17 -24.82 -13.17
CA PRO A 227 -32.19 -25.82 -13.41
C PRO A 227 -32.34 -26.82 -12.26
N ILE A 228 -31.23 -27.27 -11.67
CA ILE A 228 -31.25 -28.22 -10.55
C ILE A 228 -31.89 -27.58 -9.31
N ALA A 229 -31.53 -26.33 -9.01
CA ALA A 229 -32.13 -25.59 -7.90
C ALA A 229 -33.63 -25.38 -8.11
N HIS A 230 -34.06 -25.05 -9.33
CA HIS A 230 -35.48 -24.91 -9.67
C HIS A 230 -36.24 -26.23 -9.50
N LEU A 231 -35.65 -27.35 -9.95
CA LEU A 231 -36.24 -28.69 -9.78
C LEU A 231 -36.31 -29.15 -8.32
N LEU A 232 -35.43 -28.67 -7.45
CA LEU A 232 -35.50 -28.98 -6.01
C LEU A 232 -36.49 -28.09 -5.26
N ALA A 233 -36.75 -26.88 -5.76
CA ALA A 233 -37.65 -25.92 -5.15
C ALA A 233 -39.11 -26.10 -5.59
N THR A 234 -39.34 -26.76 -6.74
CA THR A 234 -40.66 -27.08 -7.30
C THR A 234 -40.99 -28.54 -7.00
#